data_AF-A0AA50RXG9-F1
#
_entry.id   AF-A0AA50RXG9-F1
#
_cell.length_a   1.000
_cell.length_b   1.000
_cell.length_c   1.000
_cell.angle_alpha   90.00
_cell.angle_beta   90.00
_cell.angle_gamma   90.00
#
_symmetry.space_group_name_H-M   'P 1'
#
loop_
_entity.id
_entity.type
_entity.pdbx_description
1 polymer ?
#
loop_
_entity_poly.entity_id
_entity_poly.type
_entity_poly.pdbx_seq_one_letter_code
_entity_poly.pdbx_strand_id
1 'polypeptide(L)' 'YYDISAKSNYNFEKPFLWLARKLIGDGNLEFVAMPALVPPEVTMDPQWQNQIEKVSRKRKTLPCRKKTKT' A
#
# COMPACT_ATOMS: atom_id res chain seq x y z
N TYR A 1 -0.90 -2.00 -6.81
CA TYR A 1 -1.66 -2.72 -5.77
C TYR A 1 -1.06 -2.38 -4.42
N TYR A 2 -1.88 -1.93 -3.47
CA TYR A 2 -1.50 -1.51 -2.12
C TYR A 2 -2.45 -2.16 -1.11
N ASP A 3 -1.91 -2.73 -0.04
CA ASP A 3 -2.72 -3.19 1.09
C ASP A 3 -3.05 -2.00 1.98
N ILE A 4 -4.34 -1.80 2.27
CA ILE A 4 -4.90 -0.65 3.01
C ILE A 4 -5.65 -1.12 4.26
N SER A 5 -5.61 -0.31 5.33
CA SER A 5 -6.45 -0.52 6.52
C SER A 5 -7.02 0.81 6.99
N ALA A 6 -8.35 0.95 6.95
CA ALA A 6 -9.04 2.14 7.42
C ALA A 6 -9.00 2.26 8.95
N LYS A 7 -9.03 1.15 9.68
CA LYS A 7 -9.10 1.15 11.16
C LYS A 7 -7.83 1.67 11.82
N SER A 8 -6.70 1.48 11.15
CA SER A 8 -5.37 1.90 11.62
C SER A 8 -4.72 2.95 10.74
N ASN A 9 -5.45 3.48 9.76
CA ASN A 9 -4.96 4.42 8.76
C ASN A 9 -3.68 3.95 8.01
N TYR A 10 -3.49 2.65 7.81
CA TYR A 10 -2.30 2.12 7.13
C TYR A 10 -2.42 2.28 5.61
N ASN A 11 -1.42 2.91 4.98
CA ASN A 11 -1.35 3.17 3.53
C ASN A 11 -2.57 3.89 2.93
N PHE A 12 -3.34 4.62 3.75
CA PHE A 12 -4.56 5.32 3.32
C PHE A 12 -4.32 6.27 2.14
N GLU A 13 -3.17 6.96 2.13
CA GLU A 13 -2.86 8.00 1.14
C GLU A 13 -2.36 7.45 -0.19
N LYS A 14 -1.80 6.23 -0.21
CA LYS A 14 -1.19 5.61 -1.41
C LYS A 14 -2.15 5.51 -2.61
N PRO A 15 -3.41 5.07 -2.48
CA PRO A 15 -4.33 5.04 -3.62
C PRO A 15 -4.62 6.44 -4.19
N PHE A 16 -4.82 7.44 -3.32
CA PHE A 16 -5.10 8.81 -3.75
C PHE A 16 -3.88 9.48 -4.37
N LEU A 17 -2.68 9.24 -3.82
CA LEU A 17 -1.44 9.75 -4.37
C LEU A 17 -1.15 9.16 -5.75
N TRP A 18 -1.39 7.86 -5.93
CA TRP A 18 -1.25 7.21 -7.23
C TRP A 18 -2.22 7.80 -8.26
N LEU A 19 -3.47 8.06 -7.87
CA LEU A 19 -4.46 8.71 -8.73
C LEU A 19 -4.03 10.13 -9.10
N ALA A 20 -3.61 10.94 -8.11
CA ALA A 20 -3.16 12.32 -8.33
C ALA A 20 -1.95 12.38 -9.27
N ARG A 21 -0.95 11.50 -9.08
CA ARG A 21 0.21 11.38 -9.98
C ARG A 21 -0.22 11.02 -11.41
N LYS A 22 -1.22 10.16 -11.58
CA LYS A 22 -1.74 9.79 -12.89
C LYS A 22 -2.54 10.90 -13.57
N LEU A 23 -3.29 11.68 -12.81
CA LEU A 23 -4.08 12.80 -13.32
C LEU A 23 -3.22 14.02 -13.67
N ILE A 24 -2.25 14.36 -12.82
CA ILE A 24 -1.38 15.53 -12.99
C ILE A 24 -0.22 15.23 -13.95
N GLY A 25 0.19 13.96 -14.05
CA GLY A 25 1.32 13.55 -14.89
C GLY A 25 2.69 13.76 -14.25
N ASP A 26 2.75 14.22 -13.00
CA ASP A 26 3.99 14.38 -12.24
C ASP A 26 4.26 13.14 -11.38
N GLY A 27 5.42 12.52 -11.58
CA GLY A 27 5.88 11.36 -10.80
C GLY A 27 6.40 11.70 -9.41
N ASN A 28 6.78 12.96 -9.18
CA ASN A 28 7.39 13.46 -7.93
C ASN A 28 6.38 14.13 -7.00
N LEU A 29 5.08 14.10 -7.34
CA LEU A 29 4.04 14.64 -6.48
C LEU A 29 3.99 13.90 -5.13
N GLU A 30 3.99 14.66 -4.05
CA GLU A 30 3.83 14.18 -2.67
C GLU A 30 2.78 15.03 -1.94
N PHE A 31 2.03 14.41 -1.02
CA PHE A 31 1.13 15.16 -0.15
C PHE A 31 1.92 15.75 1.01
N VAL A 32 1.91 17.08 1.14
CA VAL A 32 2.71 17.82 2.15
C VAL A 32 2.03 17.80 3.53
N ALA A 33 0.71 17.59 3.56
CA ALA A 33 -0.06 17.52 4.80
C ALA A 33 -1.00 16.32 4.75
N MET A 34 -1.01 15.55 5.84
CA MET A 34 -2.07 14.59 6.09
C MET A 34 -3.37 15.40 6.32
N PRO A 35 -4.48 15.06 5.64
CA PRO A 35 -5.78 15.65 5.99
C PRO A 35 -6.10 15.36 7.46
N ALA A 36 -6.96 16.16 8.09
CA ALA A 36 -7.36 15.96 9.48
C ALA A 36 -8.11 14.62 9.64
N LEU A 37 -7.35 13.54 9.83
CA LEU A 37 -7.84 12.19 10.02
C LEU A 37 -8.28 12.02 11.47
N VAL A 38 -9.34 11.25 11.66
CA VAL A 38 -9.74 10.77 12.99
C VAL A 38 -8.57 9.96 13.56
N PRO A 39 -8.22 10.14 14.85
CA PRO A 39 -7.17 9.35 15.49
C PRO A 39 -7.39 7.86 15.22
N PRO A 40 -6.34 7.09 14.86
CA PRO A 40 -6.48 5.67 14.60
C PRO A 40 -7.01 4.96 15.85
N GLU A 41 -8.09 4.20 15.72
CA GLU A 41 -8.65 3.41 16.83
C GLU A 41 -7.70 2.30 17.28
N VAL A 42 -6.80 1.86 16.39
CA VAL A 42 -5.87 0.76 16.64
C VAL A 42 -4.52 1.06 16.00
N THR A 43 -3.45 0.97 16.79
CA THR A 43 -2.07 1.01 16.30
C THR A 43 -1.68 -0.34 15.70
N MET A 44 -1.24 -0.35 14.44
CA MET A 44 -0.73 -1.58 13.81
C MET A 44 0.66 -1.94 14.33
N ASP A 45 0.85 -3.19 14.71
CA ASP A 45 2.13 -3.71 15.17
C ASP A 45 3.23 -3.60 14.09
N PRO A 46 4.41 -3.01 14.38
CA PRO A 46 5.50 -2.86 13.42
C PRO A 46 6.04 -4.18 12.85
N GLN A 47 5.99 -5.28 13.61
CA GLN A 47 6.46 -6.57 13.10
C GLN A 47 5.52 -7.08 11.99
N TRP A 48 4.22 -6.91 12.19
CA TRP A 48 3.20 -7.27 11.21
C TRP A 48 3.32 -6.47 9.91
N GLN A 49 3.57 -5.16 9.99
CA GLN A 49 3.78 -4.30 8.81
C GLN A 49 4.93 -4.81 7.92
N ASN A 50 6.05 -5.15 8.54
CA ASN A 50 7.22 -5.71 7.85
C ASN A 50 6.93 -7.06 7.19
N GLN A 51 6.10 -7.90 7.82
CA GLN A 51 5.71 -9.18 7.24
C GLN A 51 4.83 -8.99 6.01
N ILE A 52 3.84 -8.11 6.08
CA ILE A 52 2.96 -7.77 4.94
C ILE A 52 3.79 -7.29 3.76
N GLU A 53 4.74 -6.36 3.99
CA GLU A 53 5.60 -5.85 2.93
C GLU A 53 6.46 -6.95 2.30
N LYS A 54 7.09 -7.80 3.11
CA LYS A 54 7.88 -8.94 2.63
C LYS A 54 7.05 -9.91 1.79
N VAL A 55 5.82 -10.22 2.21
CA VAL A 55 4.90 -11.09 1.47
C VAL A 55 4.49 -10.45 0.15
N SER A 56 4.14 -9.16 0.16
CA SER A 56 3.80 -8.40 -1.05
C SER A 56 4.96 -8.37 -2.05
N ARG A 57 6.18 -8.15 -1.57
CA ARG A 57 7.40 -8.18 -2.39
C ARG A 57 7.64 -9.56 -3.00
N LYS A 58 7.56 -10.63 -2.21
CA LYS A 58 7.72 -12.01 -2.71
C LYS A 58 6.70 -12.32 -3.82
N ARG A 59 5.43 -11.96 -3.64
CA ARG A 59 4.38 -12.19 -4.65
C ARG A 59 4.67 -11.46 -5.96
N LYS A 60 5.22 -10.24 -5.92
CA LYS A 60 5.58 -9.47 -7.13
C LYS A 60 6.72 -10.12 -7.92
N THR A 61 7.66 -10.76 -7.23
CA THR A 61 8.85 -11.35 -7.85
C THR A 61 8.68 -12.82 -8.24
N LEU A 62 7.64 -13.50 -7.73
CA LEU A 62 7.39 -14.91 -8.01
C LEU A 62 6.81 -15.07 -9.43
N PRO A 63 7.52 -15.69 -10.38
CA PRO A 63 6.93 -16.05 -11.66
C PRO A 63 5.78 -17.03 -11.42
N CYS A 64 4.64 -16.77 -12.04
CA CYS A 64 3.46 -17.63 -11.95
C CYS A 64 3.85 -19.04 -12.42
N ARG A 65 3.89 -20.02 -11.51
CA ARG A 65 4.18 -21.41 -11.84
C ARG A 65 3.00 -21.96 -12.64
N LYS A 66 3.08 -21.89 -13.97
CA LYS A 66 2.11 -22.55 -14.86
C LYS A 66 2.16 -24.04 -14.53
N LYS A 67 1.12 -24.57 -13.89
CA LYS A 67 0.96 -26.03 -13.74
C LYS A 67 0.66 -26.57 -15.13
N THR A 68 1.65 -27.19 -15.77
CA THR A 68 1.42 -28.08 -16.90
C THR A 68 0.65 -29.28 -16.38
N LYS A 69 -0.59 -29.49 -16.84
CA LYS A 69 -1.32 -30.74 -16.65
C LYS A 69 -0.63 -31.80 -17.52
N THR A 70 -0.20 -32.89 -16.89
CA THR A 70 0.06 -34.18 -17.55
C THR A 70 -1.23 -34.98 -17.56
#